data_AF-H2YYR1-F1
#
_entry.id   AF-H2YYR1-F1
#
_cell.length_a   1.000
_cell.length_b   1.000
_cell.length_c   1.000
_cell.angle_alpha   90.00
_cell.angle_beta   90.00
_cell.angle_gamma   90.00
#
_symmetry.space_group_name_H-M   'P 1'
#
loop_
_entity.id
_entity.type
_entity.pdbx_description
1 polymer ?
#
loop_
_entity_poly.entity_id
_entity_poly.type
_entity_poly.pdbx_seq_one_letter_code
_entity_poly.pdbx_strand_id
1 'polypeptide(L)'
;PILLVWWPPTWKNLPKRKEHYLERNFQGACGNCRLTMDRRLLNRSKVVIFDNLPNVTNLKDLPPTRNLDQAYVLWHRETPAKTFHLRSAMVGVFDTLFNYTMSYKRESDFRWYSGKKQVQGASDIYIDNIIKSKRHLATWIVSNCNNTRGAVERKAYVYKLIEAGLKVDLFGACFGNRITKNNFSAFLAPYKFYLAFENSWHCKDYVTEKFWRNGLMADVVPVVWGPSREDVAAIAPKGSYIHVEDFASPKELVKYLYYLDANDSEYRKYFMWKKMKIPNGKQPLQTLRPGYEAPLCQMCRRLIKNKGKLPKKVLSSSLHW
;
A
#
# COMPACT_ATOMS: atom_id res chain seq x y z
N PRO A 1 21.90 -10.52 -17.43
CA PRO A 1 20.74 -10.17 -16.57
C PRO A 1 19.45 -10.71 -17.21
N ILE A 2 18.48 -11.17 -16.43
CA ILE A 2 17.12 -11.42 -16.95
C ILE A 2 16.47 -10.06 -17.26
N LEU A 3 16.02 -9.89 -18.50
CA LEU A 3 15.44 -8.63 -18.96
C LEU A 3 13.93 -8.59 -18.68
N LEU A 4 13.49 -7.53 -18.00
CA LEU A 4 12.13 -7.25 -17.59
C LEU A 4 11.69 -5.95 -18.27
N VAL A 5 10.57 -5.97 -19.00
CA VAL A 5 10.00 -4.77 -19.60
C VAL A 5 8.84 -4.29 -18.74
N TRP A 6 8.88 -3.03 -18.32
CA TRP A 6 7.80 -2.38 -17.58
C TRP A 6 6.90 -1.60 -18.53
N TRP A 7 5.61 -1.91 -18.48
CA TRP A 7 4.54 -1.30 -19.25
C TRP A 7 3.63 -0.47 -18.34
N PRO A 8 3.94 0.81 -18.10
CA PRO A 8 3.05 1.71 -17.37
C PRO A 8 1.87 2.15 -18.25
N PRO A 9 0.79 2.68 -17.65
CA PRO A 9 -0.43 2.92 -18.39
C PRO A 9 -0.40 4.18 -19.27
N THR A 10 0.36 5.21 -18.86
CA THR A 10 0.66 6.40 -19.70
C THR A 10 2.00 7.04 -19.32
N TRP A 11 2.73 7.53 -20.31
CA TRP A 11 3.97 8.30 -20.12
C TRP A 11 3.74 9.70 -19.51
N LYS A 12 2.50 10.22 -19.57
CA LYS A 12 2.14 11.57 -19.11
C LYS A 12 2.12 11.72 -17.58
N ASN A 13 1.97 10.63 -16.83
CA ASN A 13 1.89 10.64 -15.36
C ASN A 13 3.15 10.07 -14.66
N LEU A 14 4.27 9.93 -15.39
CA LEU A 14 5.54 9.54 -14.77
C LEU A 14 6.06 10.67 -13.88
N PRO A 15 6.62 10.38 -12.69
CA PRO A 15 7.26 11.39 -11.85
C PRO A 15 8.32 12.18 -12.62
N LYS A 16 8.49 13.47 -12.29
CA LYS A 16 9.42 14.40 -12.97
C LYS A 16 10.89 13.92 -13.04
N ARG A 17 11.29 12.86 -12.32
CA ARG A 17 12.60 12.19 -12.41
C ARG A 17 12.49 10.85 -13.14
N LYS A 18 12.34 10.90 -14.47
CA LYS A 18 12.11 9.72 -15.33
C LYS A 18 13.28 8.72 -15.28
N GLU A 19 14.52 9.20 -15.19
CA GLU A 19 15.76 8.41 -15.27
C GLU A 19 15.81 7.23 -14.28
N HIS A 20 15.36 7.42 -13.03
CA HIS A 20 15.36 6.34 -12.01
C HIS A 20 14.33 5.23 -12.28
N TYR A 21 13.35 5.48 -13.15
CA TYR A 21 12.28 4.55 -13.51
C TYR A 21 12.52 3.91 -14.89
N LEU A 22 13.31 4.57 -15.76
CA LEU A 22 13.58 4.13 -17.12
C LEU A 22 14.43 2.86 -17.20
N GLU A 23 15.43 2.75 -16.32
CA GLU A 23 16.38 1.65 -16.31
C GLU A 23 16.81 1.32 -14.90
N ARG A 24 16.73 0.04 -14.52
CA ARG A 24 17.14 -0.41 -13.19
C ARG A 24 17.75 -1.79 -13.20
N ASN A 25 18.97 -1.88 -12.67
CA ASN A 25 19.63 -3.15 -12.45
C ASN A 25 19.41 -3.61 -11.01
N PHE A 26 18.77 -4.76 -10.86
CA PHE A 26 18.77 -5.51 -9.62
C PHE A 26 20.01 -6.40 -9.61
N GLN A 27 20.80 -6.31 -8.54
CA GLN A 27 22.02 -7.08 -8.32
C GLN A 27 22.08 -7.60 -6.87
N GLY A 28 23.07 -8.45 -6.58
CA GLY A 28 23.32 -8.98 -5.25
C GLY A 28 22.12 -9.75 -4.70
N ALA A 29 21.62 -9.33 -3.53
CA ALA A 29 20.57 -10.04 -2.82
C ALA A 29 19.26 -10.19 -3.60
N CYS A 30 18.98 -9.38 -4.63
CA CYS A 30 17.77 -9.51 -5.46
C CYS A 30 17.92 -10.44 -6.67
N GLY A 31 19.13 -10.91 -6.99
CA GLY A 31 19.44 -11.59 -8.25
C GLY A 31 19.93 -10.62 -9.33
N ASN A 32 20.14 -11.13 -10.56
CA ASN A 32 20.67 -10.36 -11.70
C ASN A 32 19.59 -10.09 -12.76
N CYS A 33 18.76 -9.07 -12.56
CA CYS A 33 17.72 -8.65 -13.51
C CYS A 33 17.87 -7.18 -13.91
N ARG A 34 17.45 -6.85 -15.12
CA ARG A 34 17.39 -5.49 -15.64
C ARG A 34 15.94 -5.13 -15.97
N LEU A 35 15.41 -4.12 -15.32
CA LEU A 35 14.11 -3.51 -15.63
C LEU A 35 14.32 -2.36 -16.59
N THR A 36 13.56 -2.33 -17.67
CA THR A 36 13.58 -1.26 -18.67
C THR A 36 12.16 -0.86 -19.07
N MET A 37 11.99 0.39 -19.49
CA MET A 37 10.78 0.86 -20.18
C MET A 37 10.94 0.87 -21.71
N ASP A 38 12.09 0.44 -22.24
CA ASP A 38 12.36 0.42 -23.68
C ASP A 38 11.62 -0.75 -24.36
N ARG A 39 10.54 -0.42 -25.06
CA ARG A 39 9.70 -1.39 -25.78
C ARG A 39 10.40 -2.05 -26.96
N ARG A 40 11.48 -1.48 -27.48
CA ARG A 40 12.30 -2.13 -28.52
C ARG A 40 12.92 -3.43 -28.01
N LEU A 41 13.04 -3.57 -26.69
CA LEU A 41 13.55 -4.76 -26.03
C LEU A 41 12.46 -5.78 -25.69
N LEU A 42 11.19 -5.55 -26.07
CA LEU A 42 10.08 -6.44 -25.81
C LEU A 42 10.40 -7.88 -26.23
N ASN A 43 10.79 -8.12 -27.49
CA ASN A 43 11.08 -9.46 -28.01
C ASN A 43 12.27 -10.16 -27.32
N ARG A 44 13.13 -9.40 -26.64
CA ARG A 44 14.29 -9.92 -25.90
C ARG A 44 14.01 -10.12 -24.41
N SER A 45 12.89 -9.58 -23.91
CA SER A 45 12.52 -9.67 -22.51
C SER A 45 11.97 -11.04 -22.17
N LYS A 46 12.18 -11.48 -20.91
CA LYS A 46 11.58 -12.72 -20.38
C LYS A 46 10.27 -12.44 -19.65
N VAL A 47 10.10 -11.22 -19.16
CA VAL A 47 8.90 -10.83 -18.42
C VAL A 47 8.45 -9.44 -18.85
N VAL A 48 7.13 -9.31 -19.06
CA VAL A 48 6.46 -8.03 -19.33
C VAL A 48 5.56 -7.72 -18.14
N ILE A 49 5.76 -6.55 -17.53
CA ILE A 49 5.06 -6.14 -16.32
C ILE A 49 4.07 -5.05 -16.69
N PHE A 50 2.79 -5.36 -16.61
CA PHE A 50 1.74 -4.41 -16.93
C PHE A 50 1.24 -3.74 -15.66
N ASP A 51 1.62 -2.47 -15.47
CA ASP A 51 1.29 -1.68 -14.30
C ASP A 51 0.03 -0.87 -14.52
N ASN A 52 -0.95 -1.07 -13.65
CA ASN A 52 -2.16 -0.27 -13.56
C ASN A 52 -2.83 -0.12 -14.95
N LEU A 53 -2.85 -1.25 -15.69
CA LEU A 53 -3.44 -1.46 -17.01
C LEU A 53 -4.77 -0.78 -17.27
N PRO A 54 -5.67 -0.66 -16.28
CA PRO A 54 -6.91 0.06 -16.47
C PRO A 54 -6.70 1.48 -17.03
N ASN A 55 -5.59 2.15 -16.71
CA ASN A 55 -5.32 3.48 -17.26
C ASN A 55 -4.76 3.48 -18.72
N VAL A 56 -4.69 2.32 -19.39
CA VAL A 56 -4.32 2.22 -20.81
C VAL A 56 -5.53 2.67 -21.64
N THR A 57 -5.51 3.93 -22.07
CA THR A 57 -6.57 4.52 -22.88
C THR A 57 -6.53 4.08 -24.35
N ASN A 58 -5.48 3.35 -24.76
CA ASN A 58 -5.31 2.87 -26.13
C ASN A 58 -4.94 1.37 -26.12
N LEU A 59 -5.91 0.49 -26.36
CA LEU A 59 -5.68 -0.96 -26.42
C LEU A 59 -4.71 -1.37 -27.55
N LYS A 60 -4.54 -0.53 -28.59
CA LYS A 60 -3.54 -0.75 -29.65
C LYS A 60 -2.11 -0.58 -29.15
N ASP A 61 -1.94 0.01 -27.98
CA ASP A 61 -0.64 0.13 -27.33
C ASP A 61 -0.19 -1.19 -26.72
N LEU A 62 -1.04 -2.20 -26.61
CA LEU A 62 -0.70 -3.48 -26.00
C LEU A 62 -0.22 -4.46 -27.09
N PRO A 63 0.64 -5.45 -26.75
CA PRO A 63 1.03 -6.48 -27.71
C PRO A 63 -0.21 -7.19 -28.25
N PRO A 64 -0.40 -7.27 -29.59
CA PRO A 64 -1.62 -7.80 -30.19
C PRO A 64 -1.79 -9.31 -29.97
N THR A 65 -0.68 -10.03 -29.78
CA THR A 65 -0.64 -11.45 -29.46
C THR A 65 0.31 -11.72 -28.31
N ARG A 66 0.09 -12.84 -27.62
CA ARG A 66 0.93 -13.28 -26.52
C ARG A 66 2.16 -14.00 -27.05
N ASN A 67 3.34 -13.63 -26.56
CA ASN A 67 4.53 -14.43 -26.73
C ASN A 67 4.61 -15.52 -25.63
N LEU A 68 4.59 -16.80 -26.03
CA LEU A 68 4.61 -17.93 -25.10
C LEU A 68 5.97 -18.12 -24.41
N ASP A 69 7.04 -17.52 -24.92
CA ASP A 69 8.38 -17.51 -24.30
C ASP A 69 8.54 -16.40 -23.25
N GLN A 70 7.46 -15.65 -22.98
CA GLN A 70 7.39 -14.55 -22.02
C GLN A 70 6.36 -14.80 -20.93
N ALA A 71 6.63 -14.29 -19.75
CA ALA A 71 5.64 -14.24 -18.68
C ALA A 71 5.09 -12.83 -18.53
N TYR A 72 3.77 -12.71 -18.47
CA TYR A 72 3.11 -11.43 -18.27
C TYR A 72 2.68 -11.30 -16.81
N VAL A 73 2.97 -10.15 -16.21
CA VAL A 73 2.64 -9.84 -14.81
C VAL A 73 1.54 -8.81 -14.78
N LEU A 74 0.44 -9.15 -14.13
CA LEU A 74 -0.64 -8.22 -13.82
C LEU A 74 -0.28 -7.45 -12.55
N TRP A 75 0.07 -6.17 -12.68
CA TRP A 75 0.43 -5.34 -11.53
C TRP A 75 -0.64 -4.32 -11.19
N HIS A 76 -1.36 -4.56 -10.09
CA HIS A 76 -2.31 -3.61 -9.50
C HIS A 76 -1.77 -3.02 -8.20
N ARG A 77 -1.71 -1.70 -8.15
CA ARG A 77 -1.29 -0.94 -6.96
C ARG A 77 -2.45 -0.45 -6.11
N GLU A 78 -3.62 -0.38 -6.73
CA GLU A 78 -4.85 0.15 -6.15
C GLU A 78 -5.95 -0.90 -6.27
N THR A 79 -7.04 -0.69 -5.56
CA THR A 79 -8.18 -1.62 -5.59
C THR A 79 -8.89 -1.63 -6.94
N PRO A 80 -9.63 -2.72 -7.24
CA PRO A 80 -10.51 -2.76 -8.41
C PRO A 80 -11.51 -1.60 -8.46
N ALA A 81 -11.92 -1.06 -7.30
CA ALA A 81 -12.84 0.08 -7.23
C ALA A 81 -12.28 1.33 -7.91
N LYS A 82 -10.96 1.54 -7.91
CA LYS A 82 -10.31 2.65 -8.60
C LYS A 82 -10.23 2.46 -10.11
N THR A 83 -10.38 1.22 -10.56
CA THR A 83 -10.22 0.82 -11.96
C THR A 83 -11.50 0.27 -12.58
N PHE A 84 -12.63 0.37 -11.87
CA PHE A 84 -13.91 -0.24 -12.25
C PHE A 84 -14.45 0.26 -13.59
N HIS A 85 -14.27 1.55 -13.88
CA HIS A 85 -14.70 2.18 -15.15
C HIS A 85 -13.97 1.66 -16.39
N LEU A 86 -12.96 0.79 -16.20
CA LEU A 86 -12.07 0.28 -17.25
C LEU A 86 -12.14 -1.24 -17.34
N ARG A 87 -13.17 -1.85 -16.72
CA ARG A 87 -13.48 -3.29 -16.79
C ARG A 87 -13.53 -3.79 -18.24
N SER A 88 -14.06 -2.97 -19.16
CA SER A 88 -14.15 -3.26 -20.59
C SER A 88 -12.79 -3.42 -21.29
N ALA A 89 -11.71 -2.85 -20.74
CA ALA A 89 -10.36 -3.03 -21.26
C ALA A 89 -9.69 -4.33 -20.76
N MET A 90 -10.24 -4.94 -19.70
CA MET A 90 -9.75 -6.18 -19.08
C MET A 90 -10.55 -7.43 -19.50
N VAL A 91 -11.55 -7.27 -20.38
CA VAL A 91 -12.30 -8.39 -21.00
C VAL A 91 -11.64 -8.82 -22.32
N GLY A 92 -11.93 -10.04 -22.77
CA GLY A 92 -11.46 -10.56 -24.05
C GLY A 92 -10.02 -11.05 -24.00
N VAL A 93 -9.21 -10.69 -25.02
CA VAL A 93 -7.85 -11.23 -25.20
C VAL A 93 -6.98 -11.02 -23.95
N PHE A 94 -7.18 -9.94 -23.20
CA PHE A 94 -6.40 -9.60 -22.00
C PHE A 94 -6.69 -10.46 -20.78
N ASP A 95 -7.90 -11.04 -20.68
CA ASP A 95 -8.36 -11.65 -19.44
C ASP A 95 -7.53 -12.88 -19.04
N THR A 96 -6.88 -13.49 -20.03
CA THR A 96 -6.08 -14.71 -19.89
C THR A 96 -4.64 -14.52 -20.36
N LEU A 97 -4.08 -13.30 -20.33
CA LEU A 97 -2.68 -13.13 -20.74
C LEU A 97 -1.67 -13.33 -19.61
N PHE A 98 -2.10 -13.21 -18.36
CA PHE A 98 -1.18 -13.07 -17.24
C PHE A 98 -0.78 -14.42 -16.65
N ASN A 99 0.50 -14.55 -16.36
CA ASN A 99 1.07 -15.69 -15.64
C ASN A 99 1.16 -15.45 -14.14
N TYR A 100 1.41 -14.20 -13.78
CA TYR A 100 1.71 -13.81 -12.41
C TYR A 100 0.88 -12.59 -11.99
N THR A 101 0.58 -12.51 -10.70
CA THR A 101 -0.01 -11.33 -10.08
C THR A 101 1.00 -10.59 -9.20
N MET A 102 0.94 -9.27 -9.25
CA MET A 102 1.71 -8.38 -8.38
C MET A 102 0.76 -7.35 -7.77
N SER A 103 0.42 -7.49 -6.49
CA SER A 103 -0.48 -6.53 -5.81
C SER A 103 -0.31 -6.56 -4.30
N TYR A 104 -1.14 -5.79 -3.59
CA TYR A 104 -1.22 -5.79 -2.13
C TYR A 104 -1.84 -7.09 -1.55
N LYS A 105 -2.63 -7.83 -2.36
CA LYS A 105 -3.34 -9.05 -1.94
C LYS A 105 -2.33 -10.11 -1.48
N ARG A 106 -2.67 -10.82 -0.39
CA ARG A 106 -1.85 -11.88 0.22
C ARG A 106 -1.55 -13.01 -0.75
N GLU A 107 -2.53 -13.32 -1.59
CA GLU A 107 -2.49 -14.41 -2.56
C GLU A 107 -1.74 -14.04 -3.86
N SER A 108 -1.15 -12.84 -3.94
CA SER A 108 -0.34 -12.42 -5.11
C SER A 108 0.93 -13.24 -5.23
N ASP A 109 1.37 -13.54 -6.46
CA ASP A 109 2.67 -14.17 -6.69
C ASP A 109 3.84 -13.35 -6.17
N PHE A 110 3.75 -12.02 -6.35
CA PHE A 110 4.73 -11.04 -5.90
C PHE A 110 4.03 -9.95 -5.09
N ARG A 111 4.12 -10.04 -3.77
CA ARG A 111 3.34 -9.17 -2.89
C ARG A 111 4.04 -7.82 -2.69
N TRP A 112 3.27 -6.76 -2.87
CA TRP A 112 3.61 -5.42 -2.42
C TRP A 112 3.37 -5.28 -0.91
N TYR A 113 4.34 -4.70 -0.20
CA TYR A 113 4.20 -4.37 1.22
C TYR A 113 4.21 -2.86 1.42
N SER A 114 3.16 -2.35 2.05
CA SER A 114 2.99 -0.92 2.31
C SER A 114 3.78 -0.39 3.51
N GLY A 115 4.45 -1.27 4.25
CA GLY A 115 5.33 -0.91 5.36
C GLY A 115 5.96 -2.13 6.02
N LYS A 116 6.82 -1.86 7.02
CA LYS A 116 7.63 -2.85 7.72
C LYS A 116 7.25 -2.90 9.20
N LYS A 117 6.95 -4.09 9.71
CA LYS A 117 6.93 -4.40 11.14
C LYS A 117 8.37 -4.33 11.67
N GLN A 118 8.78 -3.15 12.13
CA GLN A 118 10.03 -2.99 12.86
C GLN A 118 9.71 -3.18 14.34
N VAL A 119 10.15 -4.30 14.90
CA VAL A 119 10.11 -4.50 16.34
C VAL A 119 11.54 -4.74 16.80
N GLN A 120 12.09 -3.75 17.52
CA GLN A 120 13.48 -3.74 17.96
C GLN A 120 13.60 -3.88 19.49
N GLY A 121 12.52 -4.26 20.19
CA GLY A 121 12.51 -4.32 21.65
C GLY A 121 12.68 -2.92 22.26
N ALA A 122 11.78 -2.00 21.94
CA ALA A 122 11.82 -0.63 22.44
C ALA A 122 11.82 -0.57 23.98
N SER A 123 12.59 0.37 24.54
CA SER A 123 12.62 0.63 25.99
C SER A 123 11.39 1.44 26.44
N ASP A 124 11.10 1.42 27.74
CA ASP A 124 10.03 2.23 28.31
C ASP A 124 10.29 3.74 28.13
N ILE A 125 11.55 4.17 28.24
CA ILE A 125 12.00 5.56 27.99
C ILE A 125 11.62 6.02 26.57
N TYR A 126 11.84 5.17 25.57
CA TYR A 126 11.47 5.50 24.19
C TYR A 126 9.95 5.71 24.04
N ILE A 127 9.15 4.85 24.67
CA ILE A 127 7.68 4.97 24.62
C ILE A 127 7.19 6.19 25.42
N ASP A 128 7.82 6.49 26.56
CA ASP A 128 7.53 7.71 27.33
C ASP A 128 7.78 8.97 26.49
N ASN A 129 8.88 9.00 25.73
CA ASN A 129 9.20 10.12 24.84
C ASN A 129 8.16 10.25 23.70
N ILE A 130 7.63 9.14 23.18
CA ILE A 130 6.52 9.20 22.21
C ILE A 130 5.31 9.89 22.84
N ILE A 131 4.88 9.46 24.02
CA ILE A 131 3.68 10.00 24.70
C ILE A 131 3.89 11.49 25.03
N LYS A 132 5.05 11.84 25.60
CA LYS A 132 5.41 13.22 25.95
C LYS A 132 5.54 14.15 24.74
N SER A 133 5.72 13.63 23.53
CA SER A 133 5.82 14.45 22.31
C SER A 133 4.46 14.78 21.68
N LYS A 134 3.36 14.19 22.17
CA LYS A 134 2.02 14.44 21.64
C LYS A 134 1.51 15.83 22.00
N ARG A 135 1.01 16.56 21.00
CA ARG A 135 0.53 17.95 21.09
C ARG A 135 -0.83 18.15 20.42
N HIS A 136 -1.21 17.26 19.51
CA HIS A 136 -2.45 17.37 18.74
C HIS A 136 -3.26 16.08 18.82
N LEU A 137 -4.59 16.20 18.79
CA LEU A 137 -5.49 15.05 18.93
C LEU A 137 -5.44 14.13 17.70
N ALA A 138 -5.97 14.60 16.57
CA ALA A 138 -6.10 13.80 15.37
C ALA A 138 -5.79 14.60 14.10
N THR A 139 -5.31 13.91 13.06
CA THR A 139 -5.20 14.50 11.72
C THR A 139 -5.65 13.54 10.63
N TRP A 140 -6.15 14.11 9.53
CA TRP A 140 -6.46 13.41 8.31
C TRP A 140 -5.86 14.12 7.09
N ILE A 141 -5.04 13.38 6.34
CA ILE A 141 -4.33 13.91 5.17
C ILE A 141 -4.82 13.17 3.92
N VAL A 142 -5.45 13.89 3.00
CA VAL A 142 -6.18 13.28 1.88
C VAL A 142 -6.14 14.09 0.59
N SER A 143 -5.93 13.39 -0.53
CA SER A 143 -5.92 13.97 -1.88
C SER A 143 -6.87 13.29 -2.88
N ASN A 144 -7.50 12.17 -2.51
CA ASN A 144 -8.56 11.54 -3.29
C ASN A 144 -9.90 11.79 -2.60
N CYS A 145 -10.73 12.66 -3.16
CA CYS A 145 -11.92 13.15 -2.47
C CYS A 145 -13.18 12.34 -2.82
N ASN A 146 -13.28 11.87 -4.07
CA ASN A 146 -14.47 11.23 -4.60
C ASN A 146 -14.19 10.31 -5.81
N ASN A 147 -12.93 9.94 -6.08
CA ASN A 147 -12.60 9.13 -7.27
C ASN A 147 -13.10 7.68 -7.17
N THR A 148 -13.55 7.26 -5.98
CA THR A 148 -14.09 5.93 -5.69
C THR A 148 -15.26 6.07 -4.73
N ARG A 149 -16.17 5.09 -4.71
CA ARG A 149 -17.23 5.03 -3.70
C ARG A 149 -16.65 5.08 -2.28
N GLY A 150 -15.61 4.29 -2.00
CA GLY A 150 -14.93 4.32 -0.70
C GLY A 150 -14.33 5.68 -0.34
N ALA A 151 -13.89 6.49 -1.31
CA ALA A 151 -13.42 7.85 -1.05
C ALA A 151 -14.55 8.81 -0.64
N VAL A 152 -15.75 8.64 -1.20
CA VAL A 152 -16.95 9.39 -0.78
C VAL A 152 -17.37 8.98 0.62
N GLU A 153 -17.50 7.67 0.87
CA GLU A 153 -18.00 7.12 2.15
C GLU A 153 -17.08 7.47 3.33
N ARG A 154 -15.75 7.37 3.17
CA ARG A 154 -14.82 7.74 4.26
C ARG A 154 -14.88 9.24 4.57
N LYS A 155 -15.12 10.09 3.56
CA LYS A 155 -15.24 11.53 3.76
C LYS A 155 -16.50 11.83 4.56
N ALA A 156 -17.62 11.19 4.20
CA ALA A 156 -18.86 11.26 4.97
C ALA A 156 -18.66 10.75 6.41
N TYR A 157 -17.94 9.66 6.61
CA TYR A 157 -17.65 9.14 7.95
C TYR A 157 -16.79 10.10 8.79
N VAL A 158 -15.78 10.75 8.20
CA VAL A 158 -15.00 11.79 8.91
C VAL A 158 -15.88 12.97 9.32
N TYR A 159 -16.80 13.43 8.47
CA TYR A 159 -17.74 14.49 8.87
C TYR A 159 -18.65 14.07 10.02
N LYS A 160 -19.12 12.82 10.05
CA LYS A 160 -19.86 12.29 11.21
C LYS A 160 -19.02 12.30 12.50
N LEU A 161 -17.70 12.07 12.42
CA LEU A 161 -16.81 12.21 13.57
C LEU A 161 -16.67 13.67 14.02
N ILE A 162 -16.57 14.60 13.08
CA ILE A 162 -16.49 16.04 13.37
C ILE A 162 -17.80 16.53 14.01
N GLU A 163 -18.95 16.15 13.46
CA GLU A 163 -20.28 16.43 14.02
C GLU A 163 -20.44 15.84 15.43
N ALA A 164 -19.85 14.67 15.69
CA ALA A 164 -19.80 14.06 17.01
C ALA A 164 -18.79 14.74 17.98
N GLY A 165 -18.06 15.77 17.53
CA GLY A 165 -17.17 16.59 18.37
C GLY A 165 -15.67 16.29 18.24
N LEU A 166 -15.23 15.50 17.24
CA LEU A 166 -13.81 15.22 17.04
C LEU A 166 -13.07 16.47 16.52
N LYS A 167 -12.06 16.92 17.27
CA LYS A 167 -11.07 17.87 16.76
C LYS A 167 -10.08 17.13 15.84
N VAL A 168 -10.14 17.43 14.55
CA VAL A 168 -9.26 16.82 13.53
C VAL A 168 -8.69 17.87 12.60
N ASP A 169 -7.38 17.88 12.45
CA ASP A 169 -6.71 18.76 11.49
C ASP A 169 -6.74 18.12 10.10
N LEU A 170 -7.27 18.87 9.13
CA LEU A 170 -7.52 18.41 7.78
C LEU A 170 -6.47 18.95 6.80
N PHE A 171 -5.78 18.07 6.09
CA PHE A 171 -4.76 18.45 5.10
C PHE A 171 -4.89 17.74 3.75
N GLY A 172 -4.28 18.31 2.71
CA GLY A 172 -4.13 17.67 1.40
C GLY A 172 -4.96 18.32 0.30
N ALA A 173 -4.98 17.70 -0.88
CA ALA A 173 -5.62 18.30 -2.06
C ALA A 173 -7.12 18.54 -1.87
N CYS A 174 -7.79 17.73 -1.05
CA CYS A 174 -9.23 17.90 -0.80
C CYS A 174 -9.58 19.12 0.05
N PHE A 175 -8.58 19.76 0.68
CA PHE A 175 -8.75 20.88 1.60
C PHE A 175 -7.88 22.10 1.23
N GLY A 176 -7.27 22.10 0.03
CA GLY A 176 -6.48 23.23 -0.47
C GLY A 176 -5.10 23.44 0.18
N ASN A 177 -4.73 22.64 1.18
CA ASN A 177 -3.52 22.80 1.99
C ASN A 177 -2.61 21.56 1.89
N ARG A 178 -1.98 21.39 0.72
CA ARG A 178 -1.05 20.26 0.48
C ARG A 178 0.21 20.39 1.35
N ILE A 179 0.55 19.30 2.04
CA ILE A 179 1.80 19.21 2.79
C ILE A 179 2.96 18.94 1.81
N THR A 180 3.93 19.85 1.78
CA THR A 180 5.15 19.75 0.94
C THR A 180 6.37 19.28 1.72
N LYS A 181 6.23 18.99 3.02
CA LYS A 181 7.36 18.64 3.90
C LYS A 181 8.06 17.37 3.43
N ASN A 182 9.39 17.46 3.32
CA ASN A 182 10.28 16.35 2.96
C ASN A 182 10.30 15.21 4.00
N ASN A 183 9.84 15.46 5.24
CA ASN A 183 9.74 14.46 6.30
C ASN A 183 8.30 14.35 6.85
N PHE A 184 7.51 13.51 6.21
CA PHE A 184 6.10 13.29 6.53
C PHE A 184 5.87 12.65 7.91
N SER A 185 6.77 11.75 8.34
CA SER A 185 6.68 11.12 9.66
C SER A 185 6.93 12.12 10.79
N ALA A 186 7.92 13.01 10.66
CA ALA A 186 8.16 14.07 11.65
C ALA A 186 7.00 15.06 11.75
N PHE A 187 6.30 15.32 10.64
CA PHE A 187 5.08 16.14 10.66
C PHE A 187 3.95 15.48 11.46
N LEU A 188 3.80 14.16 11.32
CA LEU A 188 2.72 13.40 11.98
C LEU A 188 3.02 13.08 13.44
N ALA A 189 4.28 12.93 13.83
CA ALA A 189 4.70 12.48 15.16
C ALA A 189 4.04 13.23 16.34
N PRO A 190 3.77 14.56 16.27
CA PRO A 190 3.07 15.27 17.35
C PRO A 190 1.58 14.93 17.51
N TYR A 191 0.96 14.20 16.57
CA TYR A 191 -0.44 13.79 16.67
C TYR A 191 -0.60 12.50 17.48
N LYS A 192 -1.68 12.40 18.29
CA LYS A 192 -2.06 11.14 18.95
C LYS A 192 -2.63 10.14 17.96
N PHE A 193 -3.50 10.61 17.06
CA PHE A 193 -4.24 9.79 16.11
C PHE A 193 -4.05 10.23 14.65
N TYR A 194 -3.92 9.26 13.77
CA TYR A 194 -3.97 9.47 12.32
C TYR A 194 -5.16 8.71 11.76
N LEU A 195 -6.06 9.40 11.05
CA LEU A 195 -7.19 8.74 10.39
C LEU A 195 -6.67 7.99 9.14
N ALA A 196 -6.29 6.73 9.34
CA ALA A 196 -5.75 5.83 8.33
C ALA A 196 -6.84 5.26 7.42
N PHE A 197 -7.68 6.15 6.86
CA PHE A 197 -8.90 5.78 6.14
C PHE A 197 -8.59 5.52 4.67
N GLU A 198 -8.79 4.28 4.25
CA GLU A 198 -8.53 3.86 2.88
C GLU A 198 -9.57 4.37 1.90
N ASN A 199 -9.17 4.49 0.63
CA ASN A 199 -10.04 4.97 -0.44
C ASN A 199 -11.05 3.90 -0.94
N SER A 200 -11.12 2.76 -0.28
CA SER A 200 -11.94 1.61 -0.71
C SER A 200 -12.52 0.91 0.51
N TRP A 201 -13.74 0.41 0.37
CA TRP A 201 -14.49 -0.24 1.45
C TRP A 201 -14.47 -1.76 1.28
N HIS A 202 -14.09 -2.47 2.33
CA HIS A 202 -13.99 -3.94 2.44
C HIS A 202 -13.28 -4.62 1.26
N CYS A 203 -12.26 -3.96 0.70
CA CYS A 203 -11.39 -4.57 -0.29
C CYS A 203 -10.38 -5.47 0.41
N LYS A 204 -10.47 -6.78 0.17
CA LYS A 204 -9.64 -7.81 0.81
C LYS A 204 -8.16 -7.45 0.79
N ASP A 205 -7.51 -7.48 1.95
CA ASP A 205 -6.08 -7.20 2.19
C ASP A 205 -5.61 -5.76 1.93
N TYR A 206 -6.52 -4.82 1.62
CA TYR A 206 -6.14 -3.47 1.22
C TYR A 206 -5.79 -2.58 2.42
N VAL A 207 -4.54 -2.69 2.88
CA VAL A 207 -3.95 -1.88 3.95
C VAL A 207 -2.67 -1.20 3.45
N THR A 208 -2.66 0.13 3.42
CA THR A 208 -1.65 0.91 2.68
C THR A 208 -0.66 1.66 3.58
N GLU A 209 0.10 2.59 2.99
CA GLU A 209 1.01 3.49 3.69
C GLU A 209 0.32 4.33 4.76
N LYS A 210 -1.00 4.52 4.65
CA LYS A 210 -1.81 5.25 5.65
C LYS A 210 -1.74 4.57 7.02
N PHE A 211 -1.90 3.25 7.06
CA PHE A 211 -1.78 2.48 8.29
C PHE A 211 -0.32 2.40 8.74
N TRP A 212 0.57 2.03 7.82
CA TRP A 212 1.94 1.70 8.17
C TRP A 212 2.84 2.92 8.32
N ARG A 213 3.09 3.66 7.23
CA ARG A 213 4.05 4.76 7.19
C ARG A 213 3.55 5.96 7.98
N ASN A 214 2.28 6.31 7.81
CA ASN A 214 1.68 7.51 8.39
C ASN A 214 1.16 7.24 9.82
N GLY A 215 0.78 6.00 10.15
CA GLY A 215 0.45 5.58 11.51
C GLY A 215 1.69 5.04 12.24
N LEU A 216 1.84 3.72 12.21
CA LEU A 216 2.77 2.98 13.09
C LEU A 216 4.24 3.43 13.02
N MET A 217 4.74 3.78 11.83
CA MET A 217 6.13 4.22 11.61
C MET A 217 6.35 5.70 11.94
N ALA A 218 5.28 6.50 12.05
CA ALA A 218 5.35 7.88 12.50
C ALA A 218 5.10 8.01 14.02
N ASP A 219 5.07 6.88 14.74
CA ASP A 219 4.71 6.80 16.16
C ASP A 219 3.33 7.37 16.48
N VAL A 220 2.38 7.28 15.54
CA VAL A 220 0.99 7.73 15.70
C VAL A 220 0.05 6.52 15.70
N VAL A 221 -1.00 6.54 16.53
CA VAL A 221 -1.99 5.45 16.56
C VAL A 221 -2.93 5.58 15.36
N PRO A 222 -2.96 4.61 14.43
CA PRO A 222 -3.89 4.65 13.31
C PRO A 222 -5.31 4.32 13.77
N VAL A 223 -6.26 5.18 13.38
CA VAL A 223 -7.69 4.91 13.43
C VAL A 223 -8.10 4.43 12.03
N VAL A 224 -8.62 3.21 11.93
CA VAL A 224 -8.71 2.47 10.67
C VAL A 224 -10.15 2.39 10.18
N TRP A 225 -10.36 2.78 8.92
CA TRP A 225 -11.61 2.67 8.17
C TRP A 225 -11.28 2.18 6.76
N GLY A 226 -12.10 1.29 6.21
CA GLY A 226 -11.95 0.77 4.85
C GLY A 226 -11.71 -0.73 4.80
N PRO A 227 -10.53 -1.26 5.19
CA PRO A 227 -10.31 -2.70 5.30
C PRO A 227 -11.20 -3.29 6.41
N SER A 228 -11.48 -4.61 6.35
CA SER A 228 -12.20 -5.30 7.42
C SER A 228 -11.31 -5.52 8.64
N ARG A 229 -11.92 -5.80 9.80
CA ARG A 229 -11.19 -6.13 11.04
C ARG A 229 -10.24 -7.30 10.82
N GLU A 230 -10.67 -8.33 10.11
CA GLU A 230 -9.92 -9.56 9.86
C GLU A 230 -8.67 -9.28 9.01
N ASP A 231 -8.79 -8.43 7.99
CA ASP A 231 -7.65 -8.06 7.14
C ASP A 231 -6.60 -7.25 7.88
N VAL A 232 -7.02 -6.32 8.74
CA VAL A 232 -6.09 -5.54 9.57
C VAL A 232 -5.45 -6.43 10.63
N ALA A 233 -6.25 -7.24 11.33
CA ALA A 233 -5.77 -8.15 12.38
C ALA A 233 -4.77 -9.20 11.86
N ALA A 234 -4.92 -9.63 10.61
CA ALA A 234 -4.00 -10.59 9.98
C ALA A 234 -2.57 -10.05 9.80
N ILE A 235 -2.36 -8.73 9.81
CA ILE A 235 -1.05 -8.11 9.53
C ILE A 235 -0.57 -7.15 10.61
N ALA A 236 -1.48 -6.54 11.38
CA ALA A 236 -1.16 -5.55 12.38
C ALA A 236 -0.55 -6.20 13.64
N PRO A 237 0.41 -5.53 14.31
CA PRO A 237 0.73 -5.88 15.68
C PRO A 237 -0.51 -5.76 16.58
N LYS A 238 -0.78 -6.76 17.44
CA LYS A 238 -1.94 -6.74 18.34
C LYS A 238 -1.88 -5.50 19.24
N GLY A 239 -3.02 -4.81 19.37
CA GLY A 239 -3.14 -3.60 20.19
C GLY A 239 -2.44 -2.38 19.62
N SER A 240 -2.12 -2.32 18.31
CA SER A 240 -1.41 -1.18 17.72
C SER A 240 -2.32 -0.14 17.03
N TYR A 241 -3.64 -0.36 16.99
CA TYR A 241 -4.56 0.43 16.19
C TYR A 241 -5.98 0.39 16.77
N ILE A 242 -6.81 1.33 16.31
CA ILE A 242 -8.22 1.43 16.66
C ILE A 242 -9.03 1.17 15.39
N HIS A 243 -9.95 0.21 15.40
CA HIS A 243 -10.84 -0.01 14.26
C HIS A 243 -12.16 0.73 14.46
N VAL A 244 -12.62 1.46 13.45
CA VAL A 244 -13.88 2.22 13.54
C VAL A 244 -15.10 1.32 13.77
N GLU A 245 -15.06 0.08 13.26
CA GLU A 245 -16.14 -0.90 13.40
C GLU A 245 -16.15 -1.62 14.76
N ASP A 246 -15.25 -1.28 15.68
CA ASP A 246 -15.30 -1.77 17.07
C ASP A 246 -16.27 -0.94 17.93
N PHE A 247 -16.84 0.14 17.38
CA PHE A 247 -17.70 1.08 18.08
C PHE A 247 -19.12 1.06 17.50
N ALA A 248 -20.12 1.13 18.37
CA ALA A 248 -21.53 1.15 17.97
C ALA A 248 -21.91 2.42 17.17
N SER A 249 -21.16 3.52 17.32
CA SER A 249 -21.39 4.75 16.58
C SER A 249 -20.13 5.62 16.48
N PRO A 250 -20.08 6.59 15.54
CA PRO A 250 -19.03 7.61 15.51
C PRO A 250 -18.87 8.35 16.85
N LYS A 251 -19.97 8.61 17.57
CA LYS A 251 -19.94 9.29 18.88
C LYS A 251 -19.20 8.47 19.94
N GLU A 252 -19.39 7.16 19.96
CA GLU A 252 -18.66 6.27 20.88
C GLU A 252 -17.17 6.20 20.53
N LEU A 253 -16.82 6.20 19.24
CA LEU A 253 -15.42 6.32 18.83
C LEU A 253 -14.82 7.65 19.29
N VAL A 254 -15.50 8.78 19.08
CA VAL A 254 -15.00 10.10 19.53
C VAL A 254 -14.81 10.14 21.04
N LYS A 255 -15.76 9.62 21.81
CA LYS A 255 -15.64 9.48 23.27
C LYS A 255 -14.41 8.66 23.66
N TYR A 256 -14.16 7.56 22.97
CA TYR A 256 -12.99 6.73 23.22
C TYR A 256 -11.67 7.43 22.88
N LEU A 257 -11.61 8.18 21.78
CA LEU A 257 -10.41 8.96 21.42
C LEU A 257 -10.09 10.03 22.46
N TYR A 258 -11.09 10.73 23.01
CA TYR A 258 -10.87 11.68 24.11
C TYR A 258 -10.54 11.02 25.44
N TYR A 259 -11.07 9.82 25.73
CA TYR A 259 -10.64 9.03 26.89
C TYR A 259 -9.13 8.72 26.83
N LEU A 260 -8.64 8.31 25.66
CA LEU A 260 -7.21 8.08 25.44
C LEU A 260 -6.39 9.38 25.44
N ASP A 261 -6.97 10.49 24.99
CA ASP A 261 -6.30 11.79 25.04
C ASP A 261 -6.04 12.24 26.49
N ALA A 262 -7.02 12.04 27.38
CA ALA A 262 -6.94 12.37 28.79
C ALA A 262 -6.21 11.32 29.65
N ASN A 263 -5.93 10.13 29.12
CA ASN A 263 -5.32 9.03 29.87
C ASN A 263 -4.09 8.46 29.16
N ASP A 264 -2.91 9.00 29.52
CA ASP A 264 -1.64 8.58 28.96
C ASP A 264 -1.28 7.12 29.24
N SER A 265 -1.74 6.54 30.36
CA SER A 265 -1.52 5.11 30.66
C SER A 265 -2.27 4.20 29.69
N GLU A 266 -3.49 4.58 29.31
CA GLU A 266 -4.27 3.83 28.34
C GLU A 266 -3.76 4.05 26.92
N TYR A 267 -3.41 5.30 26.57
CA TYR A 267 -2.78 5.59 25.29
C TYR A 267 -1.45 4.86 25.12
N ARG A 268 -0.65 4.75 26.19
CA ARG A 268 0.61 3.99 26.23
C ARG A 268 0.45 2.54 25.77
N LYS A 269 -0.68 1.89 26.06
CA LYS A 269 -0.92 0.49 25.68
C LYS A 269 -0.81 0.27 24.17
N TYR A 270 -1.13 1.29 23.36
CA TYR A 270 -1.03 1.24 21.90
C TYR A 270 0.39 1.17 21.34
N PHE A 271 1.41 1.33 22.20
CA PHE A 271 2.81 1.25 21.83
C PHE A 271 3.52 0.02 22.42
N MET A 272 2.84 -0.78 23.25
CA MET A 272 3.44 -1.96 23.88
C MET A 272 3.91 -3.01 22.87
N TRP A 273 3.29 -3.07 21.70
CA TRP A 273 3.75 -3.93 20.61
C TRP A 273 5.19 -3.63 20.16
N LYS A 274 5.71 -2.41 20.37
CA LYS A 274 7.10 -2.03 20.05
C LYS A 274 8.13 -2.69 20.97
N LYS A 275 7.72 -3.17 22.15
CA LYS A 275 8.57 -3.91 23.09
C LYS A 275 8.79 -5.37 22.67
N MET A 276 7.95 -5.91 21.80
CA MET A 276 8.06 -7.30 21.37
C MET A 276 9.36 -7.52 20.58
N LYS A 277 10.00 -8.68 20.72
CA LYS A 277 11.13 -9.05 19.85
C LYS A 277 10.60 -9.88 18.69
N ILE A 278 11.15 -9.67 17.50
CA ILE A 278 10.91 -10.59 16.39
C ILE A 278 11.66 -11.89 16.73
N PRO A 279 11.01 -13.07 16.71
CA PRO A 279 11.70 -14.34 16.95
C PRO A 279 12.87 -14.50 15.97
N ASN A 280 14.05 -14.90 16.48
CA ASN A 280 15.25 -15.14 15.67
C ASN A 280 14.93 -16.04 14.47
N GLY A 281 15.42 -15.65 13.28
CA GLY A 281 15.27 -16.44 12.04
C GLY A 281 14.02 -16.17 11.20
N LYS A 282 12.98 -15.51 11.74
CA LYS A 282 11.86 -14.99 10.92
C LYS A 282 12.17 -13.55 10.54
N GLN A 283 12.76 -13.32 9.36
CA GLN A 283 12.68 -11.97 8.78
C GLN A 283 11.19 -11.58 8.76
N PRO A 284 10.77 -10.43 9.31
CA PRO A 284 9.39 -10.01 9.11
C PRO A 284 9.15 -10.01 7.60
N LEU A 285 8.04 -10.61 7.14
CA LEU A 285 7.71 -10.75 5.71
C LEU A 285 7.84 -9.44 4.91
N GLN A 286 7.97 -8.31 5.60
CA GLN A 286 8.01 -6.94 5.14
C GLN A 286 9.41 -6.28 5.19
N THR A 287 10.52 -7.03 5.20
CA THR A 287 11.89 -6.44 5.27
C THR A 287 12.41 -5.80 3.99
N LEU A 288 11.73 -5.94 2.85
CA LEU A 288 12.29 -5.42 1.59
C LEU A 288 11.74 -4.02 1.36
N ARG A 289 12.64 -3.03 1.41
CA ARG A 289 12.56 -1.62 0.98
C ARG A 289 11.13 -1.08 0.73
N PRO A 290 10.67 -0.04 1.46
CA PRO A 290 9.38 0.58 1.17
C PRO A 290 9.30 0.96 -0.31
N GLY A 291 8.28 0.49 -1.02
CA GLY A 291 8.05 0.87 -2.42
C GLY A 291 8.13 -0.27 -3.44
N TYR A 292 8.23 0.13 -4.72
CA TYR A 292 8.15 -0.73 -5.92
C TYR A 292 9.22 -1.80 -6.05
N GLU A 293 10.28 -1.70 -5.25
CA GLU A 293 11.43 -2.58 -5.34
C GLU A 293 11.18 -3.94 -4.73
N ALA A 294 10.36 -4.01 -3.67
CA ALA A 294 10.15 -5.25 -2.93
C ALA A 294 9.53 -6.37 -3.79
N PRO A 295 8.39 -6.17 -4.48
CA PRO A 295 7.82 -7.23 -5.31
C PRO A 295 8.65 -7.52 -6.57
N LEU A 296 9.32 -6.50 -7.15
CA LEU A 296 10.23 -6.70 -8.28
C LEU A 296 11.47 -7.55 -7.90
N CYS A 297 12.01 -7.33 -6.69
CA CYS A 297 13.09 -8.13 -6.14
C CYS A 297 12.64 -9.58 -5.86
N GLN A 298 11.44 -9.79 -5.32
CA GLN A 298 10.85 -11.13 -5.14
C GLN A 298 10.74 -11.87 -6.47
N MET A 299 10.24 -11.17 -7.49
CA MET A 299 10.14 -11.70 -8.84
C MET A 299 11.51 -12.06 -9.42
N CYS A 300 12.48 -11.15 -9.36
CA CYS A 300 13.82 -11.41 -9.87
C CYS A 300 14.46 -12.65 -9.21
N ARG A 301 14.36 -12.77 -7.88
CA ARG A 301 14.82 -13.97 -7.15
C ARG A 301 14.13 -15.24 -7.63
N ARG A 302 12.80 -15.22 -7.79
CA ARG A 302 12.04 -16.38 -8.24
C ARG A 302 12.47 -16.81 -9.65
N LEU A 303 12.65 -15.85 -10.57
CA LEU A 303 13.09 -16.12 -11.94
C LEU A 303 14.50 -16.71 -11.98
N ILE A 304 15.43 -16.15 -11.21
CA ILE A 304 16.81 -16.67 -11.11
C ILE A 304 16.81 -18.09 -10.52
N LYS A 305 16.08 -18.32 -9.43
CA LYS A 305 15.94 -19.64 -8.79
C LYS A 305 15.42 -20.69 -9.78
N ASN A 306 14.48 -20.30 -10.64
CA ASN A 306 13.89 -21.17 -11.65
C ASN A 306 14.72 -21.25 -12.94
N LYS A 307 15.95 -20.72 -12.96
CA LYS A 307 16.81 -20.65 -14.16
C LYS A 307 16.12 -20.02 -15.37
N GLY A 308 15.27 -19.02 -15.13
CA GLY A 308 14.48 -18.34 -16.15
C GLY A 308 13.28 -19.12 -16.69
N LYS A 309 12.97 -20.32 -16.17
CA LYS A 309 11.78 -21.08 -16.55
C LYS A 309 10.51 -20.35 -16.10
N LEU A 310 9.55 -20.27 -17.01
CA LEU A 310 8.29 -19.58 -16.83
C LEU A 310 7.16 -20.58 -16.52
N PRO A 311 6.12 -20.16 -15.78
CA PRO A 311 5.02 -21.05 -15.44
C PRO A 311 4.16 -21.28 -16.68
N LYS A 312 3.70 -22.51 -16.85
CA LYS A 312 2.68 -22.84 -17.87
C LYS A 312 1.29 -22.31 -17.50
N LYS A 313 1.09 -22.00 -16.21
CA LYS A 313 -0.17 -21.45 -15.68
C LYS A 313 -0.44 -20.06 -16.26
N VAL A 314 -1.71 -19.85 -16.54
CA VAL A 314 -2.32 -18.58 -16.90
C VAL A 314 -3.42 -18.30 -15.87
N LEU A 315 -3.61 -17.04 -15.47
CA LEU A 315 -4.77 -16.64 -14.69
C LEU A 315 -6.03 -16.93 -15.51
N SER A 316 -6.98 -17.63 -14.91
CA SER A 316 -8.24 -17.99 -15.59
C SER A 316 -9.06 -16.75 -15.97
N SER A 317 -8.94 -15.68 -15.19
CA SER A 317 -9.50 -14.38 -15.46
C SER A 317 -8.78 -13.32 -14.61
N SER A 318 -8.36 -12.23 -15.24
CA SER A 318 -7.92 -10.99 -14.61
C SER A 318 -9.07 -10.23 -13.95
N LEU A 319 -10.32 -10.47 -14.37
CA LEU A 319 -11.51 -9.87 -13.74
C LEU A 319 -11.85 -10.47 -12.39
N HIS A 320 -11.44 -11.72 -12.15
CA HIS A 320 -11.60 -12.38 -10.85
C HIS A 320 -10.62 -11.86 -9.80
N TRP A 321 -9.60 -11.11 -10.22
CA TRP A 321 -8.51 -10.63 -9.38
C TRP A 321 -8.83 -9.33 -8.63
#